data_AF-A0A2S9FZA3-F1
#
_entry.id   AF-A0A2S9FZA3-F1
#
_cell.length_a   1.000
_cell.length_b   1.000
_cell.length_c   1.000
_cell.angle_alpha   90.00
_cell.angle_beta   90.00
_cell.angle_gamma   90.00
#
_symmetry.space_group_name_H-M   'P 1'
#
loop_
_entity.id
_entity.type
_entity.pdbx_description
1 polymer ?
#
loop_
_entity_poly.entity_id
_entity_poly.type
_entity_poly.pdbx_seq_one_letter_code
_entity_poly.pdbx_strand_id
1 'polypeptide(L)'
;AQRLRHDVFTSEPGFTMADNGTDGLDADRFDQYCDHLLVRDDATGELVGCYRMLPPPGAIAAGGLYTATEFDVAALDALRPSLVE
;
A
#
# COMPACT_ATOMS: atom_id res chain seq x y z
N ALA A 1 -1.28 -5.23 -8.41
CA ALA A 1 -1.41 -4.91 -6.97
C ALA A 1 -2.77 -4.26 -6.68
N GLN A 2 -3.05 -3.05 -7.19
CA GLN A 2 -4.27 -2.27 -6.92
C GLN A 2 -5.59 -3.04 -7.12
N ARG A 3 -5.75 -3.78 -8.23
CA ARG A 3 -6.95 -4.61 -8.45
C ARG A 3 -7.11 -5.72 -7.43
N LEU A 4 -6.01 -6.37 -7.03
CA LEU A 4 -6.08 -7.44 -6.03
C LEU A 4 -6.47 -6.89 -4.65
N ARG A 5 -5.97 -5.71 -4.28
CA ARG A 5 -6.40 -5.02 -3.05
C ARG A 5 -7.89 -4.68 -3.10
N HIS A 6 -8.36 -4.14 -4.22
CA HIS A 6 -9.79 -3.86 -4.45
C HIS A 6 -10.64 -5.12 -4.24
N ASP A 7 -10.28 -6.23 -4.87
CA ASP A 7 -11.04 -7.49 -4.79
C ASP A 7 -11.10 -8.04 -3.36
N VAL A 8 -10.00 -7.91 -2.59
CA VAL A 8 -9.97 -8.29 -1.17
C VAL A 8 -10.86 -7.35 -0.33
N PHE A 9 -10.65 -6.03 -0.42
CA PHE A 9 -11.38 -5.07 0.41
C PHE A 9 -12.89 -4.99 0.10
N THR A 10 -13.31 -5.33 -1.12
CA THR A 10 -14.74 -5.39 -1.49
C THR A 10 -15.41 -6.71 -1.13
N SER A 11 -14.64 -7.78 -0.90
CA SER A 11 -15.16 -9.09 -0.49
C SER A 11 -15.16 -9.32 1.03
N GLU A 12 -14.41 -8.51 1.79
CA GLU A 12 -14.33 -8.61 3.25
C GLU A 12 -15.51 -7.91 3.97
N PRO A 13 -16.30 -8.64 4.80
CA PRO A 13 -17.41 -8.05 5.53
C PRO A 13 -16.95 -6.95 6.51
N GLY A 14 -17.54 -5.76 6.39
CA GLY A 14 -17.29 -4.65 7.31
C GLY A 14 -16.28 -3.61 6.83
N PHE A 15 -15.63 -3.84 5.69
CA PHE A 15 -14.83 -2.83 5.02
C PHE A 15 -15.65 -2.14 3.92
N THR A 16 -15.77 -0.82 3.98
CA THR A 16 -16.39 -0.03 2.90
C THR A 16 -15.30 0.86 2.34
N MET A 17 -14.95 0.69 1.07
CA MET A 17 -13.98 1.57 0.45
C MET A 17 -14.54 3.00 0.45
N ALA A 18 -13.76 3.95 0.98
CA ALA A 18 -14.18 5.34 1.12
C ALA A 18 -14.31 6.04 -0.25
N ASP A 19 -13.54 5.59 -1.24
CA ASP A 19 -13.69 5.95 -2.64
C ASP A 19 -14.01 4.68 -3.41
N ASN A 20 -15.03 4.72 -4.26
CA ASN A 20 -15.20 3.75 -5.33
C ASN A 20 -14.04 3.98 -6.30
N GLY A 21 -12.89 3.41 -5.98
CA GLY A 21 -11.66 3.58 -6.72
C GLY A 21 -11.94 3.43 -8.21
N THR A 22 -11.47 4.41 -8.99
CA THR A 22 -11.75 4.52 -10.42
C THR A 22 -11.50 3.17 -11.09
N ASP A 23 -12.57 2.61 -11.67
CA ASP A 23 -12.55 1.39 -12.48
C ASP A 23 -12.09 0.09 -11.78
N GLY A 24 -12.42 -0.10 -10.49
CA GLY A 24 -12.15 -1.36 -9.80
C GLY A 24 -10.70 -1.50 -9.32
N LEU A 25 -10.10 -0.37 -8.96
CA LEU A 25 -8.73 -0.27 -8.46
C LEU A 25 -8.73 0.40 -7.09
N ASP A 26 -8.16 -0.25 -6.08
CA ASP A 26 -7.81 0.41 -4.83
C ASP A 26 -6.48 1.13 -5.05
N ALA A 27 -6.53 2.44 -5.28
CA ALA A 27 -5.36 3.24 -5.64
C ALA A 27 -5.29 4.56 -4.86
N ASP A 28 -4.08 4.94 -4.46
CA ASP A 28 -3.82 6.19 -3.75
C ASP A 28 -2.56 6.91 -4.28
N ARG A 29 -2.27 8.09 -3.71
CA ARG A 29 -1.12 8.91 -4.09
C ARG A 29 0.25 8.28 -3.78
N PHE A 30 0.30 7.30 -2.88
CA PHE A 30 1.53 6.62 -2.46
C PHE A 30 1.93 5.49 -3.39
N ASP A 31 0.98 4.89 -4.11
CA ASP A 31 1.23 3.74 -4.99
C ASP A 31 2.36 3.97 -5.98
N GLN A 32 2.50 5.17 -6.55
CA GLN A 32 3.55 5.49 -7.52
C GLN A 32 4.97 5.47 -6.91
N TYR A 33 5.08 5.54 -5.58
CA TYR A 33 6.35 5.60 -4.85
C TYR A 33 6.66 4.29 -4.11
N CYS A 34 5.74 3.32 -4.14
CA CYS A 34 5.91 2.04 -3.49
C CYS A 34 6.52 1.01 -4.45
N ASP A 35 7.38 0.15 -3.92
CA ASP A 35 7.67 -1.14 -4.50
C ASP A 35 6.47 -2.07 -4.22
N HIS A 36 5.96 -2.70 -5.28
CA HIS A 36 4.80 -3.59 -5.18
C HIS A 36 5.25 -5.04 -5.22
N LEU A 37 5.20 -5.71 -4.07
CA LEU A 37 5.41 -7.14 -3.98
C LEU A 37 4.13 -7.88 -4.32
N LEU A 38 4.23 -8.88 -5.19
CA LEU A 38 3.13 -9.73 -5.60
C LEU A 38 3.47 -11.18 -5.28
N VAL A 39 2.54 -11.88 -4.65
CA VAL A 39 2.64 -13.32 -4.40
C VAL A 39 1.84 -14.04 -5.47
N ARG A 40 2.49 -14.99 -6.12
CA ARG A 40 1.89 -15.83 -7.15
C ARG A 40 1.85 -17.27 -6.66
N ASP A 41 0.72 -17.93 -6.83
CA ASP A 41 0.61 -19.37 -6.66
C ASP A 41 1.29 -20.07 -7.85
N ASP A 42 2.26 -20.94 -7.59
CA ASP A 42 3.03 -21.63 -8.64
C ASP A 42 2.21 -22.68 -9.41
N ALA A 43 1.18 -23.26 -8.79
CA ALA A 43 0.36 -24.30 -9.40
C ALA A 43 -0.71 -23.70 -10.33
N THR A 44 -1.35 -22.60 -9.90
CA THR A 44 -2.43 -21.95 -10.68
C THR A 44 -1.92 -20.79 -11.52
N GLY A 45 -0.80 -20.18 -11.13
CA GLY A 45 -0.28 -18.96 -11.72
C GLY A 45 -1.05 -17.70 -11.32
N GLU A 46 -2.01 -17.79 -10.41
CA GLU A 46 -2.82 -16.65 -9.95
C GLU A 46 -2.06 -15.77 -8.95
N LEU A 47 -2.40 -14.48 -8.89
CA LEU A 47 -1.91 -13.60 -7.84
C LEU A 47 -2.78 -13.75 -6.60
N VAL A 48 -2.18 -14.23 -5.52
CA VAL A 48 -2.89 -14.58 -4.27
C VAL A 48 -2.59 -13.62 -3.11
N GLY A 49 -1.66 -12.69 -3.31
CA GLY A 49 -1.35 -11.68 -2.31
C GLY A 49 -0.58 -10.51 -2.91
N CYS A 50 -0.61 -9.37 -2.20
CA CYS A 50 0.24 -8.24 -2.52
C CYS A 50 0.63 -7.46 -1.27
N TYR A 51 1.80 -6.82 -1.32
CA TYR A 51 2.30 -5.94 -0.27
C TYR A 51 2.93 -4.70 -0.92
N ARG A 52 2.86 -3.56 -0.23
CA ARG A 52 3.54 -2.32 -0.63
C ARG A 52 4.73 -2.12 0.29
N MET A 53 5.84 -1.70 -0.28
CA MET A 53 6.98 -1.19 0.48
C MET A 53 7.27 0.23 0.01
N LEU A 54 7.26 1.20 0.91
CA LEU A 54 7.59 2.59 0.68
C LEU A 54 9.02 2.84 1.18
N PRO A 55 10.02 2.81 0.30
CA PRO A 55 11.41 3.05 0.69
C PRO A 55 11.63 4.53 1.04
N PRO A 56 12.72 4.89 1.76
CA PRO A 56 12.97 6.26 2.19
C PRO A 56 12.89 7.32 1.07
N PRO A 57 13.47 7.12 -0.14
CA PRO A 57 13.33 8.08 -1.23
C PRO A 57 11.87 8.25 -1.69
N GLY A 58 11.10 7.16 -1.67
CA GLY A 58 9.68 7.14 -2.00
C GLY A 58 8.86 7.92 -0.97
N ALA A 59 9.12 7.73 0.32
CA ALA A 59 8.48 8.49 1.39
C ALA A 59 8.77 10.00 1.27
N ILE A 60 10.00 10.38 0.92
CA ILE A 60 10.35 11.79 0.68
C ILE A 60 9.58 12.35 -0.52
N ALA A 61 9.53 11.62 -1.64
CA ALA A 61 8.80 12.04 -2.84
C ALA A 61 7.28 12.11 -2.62
N ALA A 62 6.74 11.22 -1.79
CA ALA A 62 5.35 11.23 -1.33
C ALA A 62 5.07 12.34 -0.29
N GLY A 63 6.07 13.06 0.19
CA GLY A 63 5.90 14.08 1.24
C GLY A 63 5.68 13.53 2.65
N GLY A 64 5.96 12.24 2.88
CA GLY A 64 5.85 11.58 4.17
C GLY A 64 5.55 10.09 4.08
N LEU A 65 5.48 9.46 5.25
CA LEU A 65 5.00 8.09 5.44
C LEU A 65 3.47 8.05 5.37
N TYR A 66 2.90 6.93 4.92
CA TYR A 66 1.45 6.75 4.96
C TYR A 66 0.98 6.66 6.41
N THR A 67 1.69 5.91 7.26
CA THR A 67 1.39 5.78 8.70
C THR A 67 1.32 7.13 9.42
N ALA A 68 2.11 8.13 8.98
CA ALA A 68 2.10 9.47 9.55
C ALA A 68 0.81 10.27 9.23
N THR A 69 -0.05 9.81 8.32
CA THR A 69 -1.37 10.40 8.08
C THR A 69 -2.42 9.92 9.07
N GLU A 70 -2.19 8.76 9.69
CA GLU A 70 -3.12 8.10 10.63
C GLU A 70 -2.66 8.22 12.09
N PHE A 71 -1.33 8.30 12.32
CA PHE A 71 -0.73 8.25 13.65
C PHE A 71 0.39 9.27 13.83
N ASP A 72 0.64 9.68 15.08
CA ASP A 72 1.86 10.42 15.45
C ASP A 72 3.04 9.44 15.56
N VAL A 73 3.98 9.58 14.63
CA VAL A 73 5.18 8.75 14.53
C VAL A 73 6.47 9.56 14.69
N ALA A 74 6.41 10.77 15.27
CA ALA A 74 7.58 11.64 15.46
C ALA A 74 8.71 10.97 16.25
N ALA A 75 8.38 10.02 17.13
CA ALA A 75 9.36 9.23 17.87
C ALA A 75 10.29 8.38 16.96
N LEU A 76 9.91 8.14 15.70
CA LEU A 76 10.69 7.38 14.72
C LEU A 76 11.53 8.28 13.79
N ASP A 77 11.54 9.60 13.99
CA ASP A 77 12.19 10.55 13.08
C ASP A 77 13.66 10.25 12.83
N ALA A 78 14.38 9.79 13.86
CA ALA A 78 15.79 9.41 13.77
C ALA A 78 16.04 8.23 12.80
N LEU A 79 15.03 7.40 12.53
CA LEU A 79 15.13 6.22 11.67
C LEU A 79 14.70 6.48 10.22
N ARG A 80 14.05 7.63 9.93
CA ARG A 80 13.50 7.96 8.60
C ARG A 80 14.46 7.73 7.42
N PRO A 81 15.77 8.04 7.50
CA PRO A 81 16.68 7.82 6.37
C PRO A 81 16.84 6.36 5.96
N SER A 82 16.46 5.41 6.84
CA SER A 82 16.62 3.97 6.64
C SER A 82 15.32 3.18 6.82
N LEU A 83 14.20 3.84 7.10
CA LEU A 83 12.93 3.20 7.37
C LEU A 83 12.23 2.84 6.06
N VAL A 84 11.84 1.58 5.92
CA VAL A 84 10.91 1.12 4.89
C VAL A 84 9.57 0.88 5.57
N GLU A 85 8.51 1.46 5.03
CA GLU A 85 7.12 1.22 5.45
C GLU A 85 6.47 0.16 4.56
#